data_AF-A0A101VN04-F1
#
_entry.id   AF-A0A101VN04-F1
#
_cell.length_a   1.000
_cell.length_b   1.000
_cell.length_c   1.000
_cell.angle_alpha   90.00
_cell.angle_beta   90.00
_cell.angle_gamma   90.00
#
_symmetry.space_group_name_H-M   'P 1'
#
loop_
_entity.id
_entity.type
_entity.pdbx_description
1 polymer ?
#
loop_
_entity_poly.entity_id
_entity_poly.type
_entity_poly.pdbx_seq_one_letter_code
_entity_poly.pdbx_strand_id
1 'polypeptide(L)'
;LDQPVPDRLKKLLVGESDDDGNAQVIEFAKARDRREARSRLPGWAWAGGALAASLVAALVFTVAGPDHPNYAEPQLAGMLDSQLTSTQPASAEARILLSFRNQDGEYCRAYSADGGGGIACRDQQGWRVETRGAASGGQQNDYRMAGSEAELLAAAQDMARGPALSADEEQAASAAGWRD
;
A
#
# COMPACT_ATOMS: atom_id res chain seq x y z
N LEU A 1 -15.32 54.73 -76.92
CA LEU A 1 -14.73 53.38 -76.84
C LEU A 1 -15.74 52.49 -76.12
N ASP A 2 -16.73 52.00 -76.85
CA ASP A 2 -17.60 50.90 -76.43
C ASP A 2 -16.84 49.61 -76.70
N GLN A 3 -16.29 48.97 -75.65
CA GLN A 3 -15.74 47.63 -75.79
C GLN A 3 -16.88 46.61 -75.69
N PRO A 4 -17.06 45.72 -76.70
CA PRO A 4 -18.07 44.69 -76.62
C PRO A 4 -17.79 43.70 -75.49
N VAL A 5 -18.84 43.32 -74.76
CA VAL A 5 -18.79 42.41 -73.61
C VAL A 5 -18.19 41.06 -74.02
N PRO A 6 -17.20 40.52 -73.28
CA PRO A 6 -16.55 39.25 -73.55
C PRO A 6 -17.52 38.07 -73.59
N ASP A 7 -17.39 37.20 -74.59
CA ASP A 7 -18.33 36.09 -74.83
C ASP A 7 -18.37 35.06 -73.70
N ARG A 8 -17.35 35.01 -72.83
CA ARG A 8 -17.37 34.18 -71.61
C ARG A 8 -18.48 34.57 -70.64
N LEU A 9 -18.82 35.85 -70.56
CA LEU A 9 -19.93 36.34 -69.71
C LEU A 9 -21.29 36.05 -70.34
N LYS A 10 -21.40 36.11 -71.67
CA LYS A 10 -22.62 35.68 -72.38
C LYS A 10 -22.89 34.20 -72.17
N LYS A 11 -21.84 33.37 -72.10
CA LYS A 11 -21.93 31.93 -71.81
C LYS A 11 -22.39 31.58 -70.38
N LEU A 12 -22.41 32.55 -69.46
CA LEU A 12 -22.95 32.39 -68.11
C LEU A 12 -24.42 32.86 -68.00
N LEU A 13 -24.88 33.67 -68.95
CA LEU A 13 -26.27 34.15 -69.03
C LEU A 13 -27.14 33.25 -69.92
N VAL A 14 -26.55 32.69 -70.98
CA VAL A 14 -27.13 31.57 -71.73
C VAL A 14 -26.85 30.30 -70.94
N GLY A 15 -27.59 30.15 -69.85
CA GLY A 15 -27.67 28.91 -69.08
C GLY A 15 -28.26 27.82 -69.96
N GLU A 16 -27.41 27.20 -70.77
CA GLU A 16 -27.71 25.91 -71.38
C GLU A 16 -27.84 24.91 -70.23
N SER A 17 -29.10 24.62 -69.93
CA SER A 17 -29.53 23.73 -68.88
C SER A 17 -29.34 22.31 -69.41
N ASP A 18 -28.21 21.71 -69.10
CA ASP A 18 -28.09 20.26 -69.14
C ASP A 18 -28.82 19.69 -67.91
N ASP A 19 -29.98 19.13 -68.22
CA ASP A 19 -30.61 17.97 -67.61
C ASP A 19 -31.07 18.08 -66.15
N ASP A 20 -32.38 18.28 -66.04
CA ASP A 20 -33.30 17.45 -65.28
C ASP A 20 -33.00 17.19 -63.78
N GLY A 21 -33.84 17.80 -62.94
CA GLY A 21 -34.26 17.13 -61.72
C GLY A 21 -33.49 17.48 -60.45
N ASN A 22 -34.02 18.50 -59.76
CA ASN A 22 -34.00 18.66 -58.31
C ASN A 22 -32.80 19.43 -57.71
N ALA A 23 -33.00 20.75 -57.63
CA ALA A 23 -32.30 21.61 -56.68
C ALA A 23 -32.37 21.00 -55.27
N GLN A 24 -31.29 20.36 -54.85
CA GLN A 24 -31.25 19.67 -53.55
C GLN A 24 -31.10 20.72 -52.44
N VAL A 25 -32.23 21.24 -51.98
CA VAL A 25 -32.31 22.08 -50.77
C VAL A 25 -31.95 21.18 -49.58
N ILE A 26 -30.75 21.36 -49.07
CA ILE A 26 -30.27 20.63 -47.89
C ILE A 26 -31.00 21.20 -46.66
N GLU A 27 -31.93 20.43 -46.09
CA GLU A 27 -32.56 20.79 -44.82
C GLU A 27 -31.55 20.69 -43.66
N PHE A 28 -31.02 21.83 -43.23
CA PHE A 28 -30.07 21.94 -42.12
C PHE A 28 -30.66 21.52 -40.76
N ALA A 29 -31.98 21.43 -40.63
CA ALA A 29 -32.67 21.05 -39.39
C ALA A 29 -32.44 19.57 -39.02
N LYS A 30 -32.43 18.65 -40.00
CA LYS A 30 -32.25 17.21 -39.76
C LYS A 30 -30.82 16.81 -39.41
N ALA A 31 -29.85 17.68 -39.70
CA ALA A 31 -28.44 17.48 -39.38
C ALA A 31 -28.07 17.86 -37.93
N ARG A 32 -28.95 18.57 -37.20
CA ARG A 32 -28.73 18.94 -35.80
C ARG A 32 -29.07 17.81 -34.82
N ASP A 33 -30.17 17.09 -35.05
CA ASP A 33 -30.58 15.99 -34.15
C ASP A 33 -29.55 14.84 -34.11
N ARG A 34 -28.82 14.62 -35.22
CA ARG A 34 -27.72 13.63 -35.28
C ARG A 34 -26.47 14.07 -34.53
N ARG A 35 -26.25 15.38 -34.30
CA ARG A 35 -25.11 15.88 -33.51
C ARG A 35 -25.41 15.85 -32.01
N GLU A 36 -26.64 16.12 -31.60
CA GLU A 36 -27.02 16.11 -30.17
C GLU A 36 -27.11 14.70 -29.58
N ALA A 37 -27.39 13.67 -30.38
CA ALA A 37 -27.35 12.29 -29.92
C ALA A 37 -25.92 11.73 -29.73
N ARG A 38 -24.91 12.36 -30.34
CA ARG A 38 -23.51 11.90 -30.33
C ARG A 38 -22.61 12.69 -29.37
N SER A 39 -23.09 13.80 -28.79
CA SER A 39 -22.32 14.59 -27.80
C SER A 39 -22.64 14.29 -26.33
N ARG A 40 -23.49 13.29 -26.05
CA ARG A 40 -23.85 12.87 -24.68
C ARG A 40 -22.98 11.74 -24.13
N LEU A 41 -21.71 11.70 -24.53
CA LEU A 41 -20.71 10.85 -23.87
C LEU A 41 -19.63 11.79 -23.31
N PRO A 42 -19.52 11.93 -21.98
CA PRO A 42 -18.49 12.77 -21.38
C PRO A 42 -17.12 12.20 -21.76
N GLY A 43 -16.30 13.03 -22.42
CA GLY A 43 -14.95 12.73 -22.88
C GLY A 43 -13.93 12.60 -21.75
N TRP A 44 -14.26 11.85 -20.70
CA TRP A 44 -13.38 11.56 -19.57
C TRP A 44 -13.39 10.07 -19.18
N ALA A 45 -13.84 9.19 -20.07
CA ALA A 45 -13.86 7.74 -19.85
C ALA A 45 -12.52 7.02 -20.11
N TRP A 46 -11.42 7.77 -20.26
CA TRP A 46 -10.06 7.21 -20.40
C TRP A 46 -9.11 7.59 -19.24
N ALA A 47 -9.64 8.20 -18.19
CA ALA A 47 -8.89 8.50 -16.95
C ALA A 47 -9.30 7.59 -15.76
N GLY A 48 -10.02 6.50 -16.03
CA GLY A 48 -10.59 5.60 -15.01
C GLY A 48 -9.78 4.33 -14.72
N GLY A 49 -8.58 4.17 -15.28
CA GLY A 49 -7.73 3.00 -15.07
C GLY A 49 -6.62 3.19 -14.02
N ALA A 50 -6.32 4.42 -13.60
CA ALA A 50 -5.14 4.71 -12.78
C ALA A 50 -5.44 5.06 -11.30
N LEU A 51 -6.68 5.43 -10.95
CA LEU A 51 -7.00 5.83 -9.57
C LEU A 51 -7.29 4.67 -8.61
N ALA A 52 -7.44 3.44 -9.11
CA ALA A 52 -7.44 2.26 -8.24
C ALA A 52 -6.01 1.85 -7.83
N ALA A 53 -5.03 2.06 -8.71
CA ALA A 53 -3.64 1.67 -8.44
C ALA A 53 -2.99 2.58 -7.38
N SER A 54 -3.33 3.86 -7.33
CA SER A 54 -2.78 4.77 -6.31
C SER A 54 -3.29 4.45 -4.90
N LEU A 55 -4.53 3.96 -4.75
CA LEU A 55 -5.04 3.55 -3.44
C LEU A 55 -4.36 2.26 -2.95
N VAL A 56 -4.13 1.30 -3.85
CA VAL A 56 -3.38 0.07 -3.55
C VAL A 56 -1.91 0.39 -3.25
N ALA A 57 -1.27 1.27 -4.03
CA ALA A 57 0.09 1.72 -3.75
C ALA A 57 0.18 2.46 -2.40
N ALA A 58 -0.77 3.36 -2.10
CA ALA A 58 -0.83 4.04 -0.81
C ALA A 58 -0.99 3.05 0.36
N LEU A 59 -1.87 2.05 0.23
CA LEU A 59 -2.01 0.99 1.23
C LEU A 59 -0.72 0.18 1.42
N VAL A 60 -0.05 -0.21 0.33
CA VAL A 60 1.22 -0.94 0.39
C VAL A 60 2.33 -0.10 1.03
N PHE A 61 2.46 1.18 0.67
CA PHE A 61 3.45 2.09 1.26
C PHE A 61 3.14 2.48 2.72
N THR A 62 1.86 2.49 3.14
CA THR A 62 1.51 2.70 4.56
C THR A 62 1.72 1.47 5.44
N VAL A 63 1.64 0.27 4.88
CA VAL A 63 1.88 -1.00 5.60
C VAL A 63 3.37 -1.36 5.60
N ALA A 64 4.10 -0.99 4.55
CA ALA A 64 5.53 -1.17 4.40
C ALA A 64 6.25 0.18 4.44
N GLY A 65 6.12 0.91 5.56
CA GLY A 65 6.75 2.21 5.77
C GLY A 65 8.21 2.26 5.29
N PRO A 66 8.72 3.44 4.90
CA PRO A 66 10.02 3.58 4.24
C PRO A 66 11.07 2.80 5.02
N ASP A 67 11.80 1.88 4.36
CA ASP A 67 12.75 0.93 4.96
C ASP A 67 13.40 1.52 6.20
N HIS A 68 12.77 1.33 7.36
CA HIS A 68 13.32 1.75 8.62
C HIS A 68 14.06 0.51 9.06
N PRO A 69 15.39 0.42 8.84
CA PRO A 69 16.13 -0.84 9.02
C PRO A 69 16.01 -1.40 10.44
N ASN A 70 15.50 -0.61 11.37
CA ASN A 70 15.36 -0.92 12.78
C ASN A 70 13.90 -1.21 13.19
N TYR A 71 12.93 -1.33 12.29
CA TYR A 71 11.56 -1.75 12.65
C TYR A 71 11.29 -3.19 12.23
N ALA A 72 10.44 -3.86 12.99
CA ALA A 72 9.99 -5.21 12.70
C ALA A 72 9.23 -5.24 11.38
N GLU A 73 9.55 -6.21 10.54
CA GLU A 73 8.79 -6.49 9.32
C GLU A 73 7.32 -6.80 9.67
N PRO A 74 6.36 -6.58 8.74
CA PRO A 74 4.92 -6.69 9.04
C PRO A 74 4.50 -8.01 9.70
N GLN A 75 5.09 -9.14 9.31
CA GLN A 75 4.80 -10.45 9.89
C GLN A 75 5.27 -10.54 11.35
N LEU A 76 6.50 -10.10 11.64
CA LEU A 76 7.06 -10.06 12.99
C LEU A 76 6.26 -9.07 13.87
N ALA A 77 5.92 -7.89 13.33
CA ALA A 77 5.11 -6.90 14.04
C ALA A 77 3.72 -7.45 14.43
N GLY A 78 3.05 -8.17 13.53
CA GLY A 78 1.75 -8.78 13.81
C GLY A 78 1.80 -9.83 14.92
N MET A 79 2.86 -10.64 14.96
CA MET A 79 3.12 -11.58 16.06
C MET A 79 3.39 -10.82 17.37
N LEU A 80 4.26 -9.82 17.35
CA LEU A 80 4.56 -8.97 18.51
C LEU A 80 3.32 -8.22 19.02
N ASP A 81 2.32 -7.96 18.19
CA ASP A 81 1.08 -7.30 18.61
C ASP A 81 0.10 -8.27 19.30
N SER A 82 -0.01 -9.52 18.84
CA SER A 82 -1.15 -10.37 19.16
C SER A 82 -0.82 -11.67 19.90
N GLN A 83 0.38 -12.21 19.73
CA GLN A 83 0.77 -13.47 20.36
C GLN A 83 1.02 -13.24 21.85
N LEU A 84 0.37 -14.01 22.73
CA LEU A 84 0.62 -13.94 24.17
C LEU A 84 1.59 -15.04 24.60
N THR A 85 2.47 -14.74 25.53
CA THR A 85 3.50 -15.65 26.04
C THR A 85 2.86 -16.90 26.66
N SER A 86 1.69 -16.75 27.31
CA SER A 86 0.98 -17.80 28.04
C SER A 86 0.18 -18.78 27.16
N THR A 87 -0.26 -18.36 25.97
CA THR A 87 -1.19 -19.13 25.13
C THR A 87 -0.67 -19.41 23.71
N GLN A 88 0.56 -19.00 23.40
CA GLN A 88 1.16 -19.24 22.10
C GLN A 88 1.24 -20.73 21.74
N PRO A 89 0.95 -21.10 20.48
CA PRO A 89 0.99 -22.50 20.05
C PRO A 89 2.42 -23.05 20.10
N ALA A 90 2.56 -24.36 20.34
CA ALA A 90 3.86 -25.03 20.31
C ALA A 90 4.53 -24.94 18.92
N SER A 91 3.71 -24.90 17.86
CA SER A 91 4.13 -24.83 16.46
C SER A 91 4.29 -23.40 15.91
N ALA A 92 4.36 -22.37 16.77
CA ALA A 92 4.58 -21.00 16.31
C ALA A 92 5.96 -20.86 15.64
N GLU A 93 6.01 -20.28 14.44
CA GLU A 93 7.25 -20.03 13.68
C GLU A 93 8.22 -19.12 14.45
N ALA A 94 7.66 -18.19 15.23
CA ALA A 94 8.38 -17.35 16.17
C ALA A 94 7.66 -17.36 17.53
N ARG A 95 8.43 -17.32 18.61
CA ARG A 95 7.95 -17.43 19.99
C ARG A 95 8.29 -16.17 20.75
N ILE A 96 7.34 -15.69 21.55
CA ILE A 96 7.63 -14.67 22.56
C ILE A 96 8.20 -15.38 23.78
N LEU A 97 9.34 -14.88 24.25
CA LEU A 97 10.02 -15.39 25.44
C LEU A 97 9.55 -14.66 26.70
N LEU A 98 9.43 -13.33 26.61
CA LEU A 98 8.80 -12.50 27.64
C LEU A 98 8.35 -11.14 27.08
N SER A 99 7.49 -10.48 27.85
CA SER A 99 7.12 -9.07 27.67
C SER A 99 7.48 -8.29 28.93
N PHE A 100 7.98 -7.06 28.79
CA PHE A 100 8.43 -6.23 29.91
C PHE A 100 8.34 -4.74 29.56
N ARG A 101 8.62 -3.86 30.53
CA ARG A 101 8.82 -2.43 30.27
C ARG A 101 10.29 -2.06 30.40
N ASN A 102 10.82 -1.30 29.45
CA ASN A 102 12.16 -0.73 29.56
C ASN A 102 12.20 0.47 30.52
N GLN A 103 13.41 1.02 30.70
CA GLN A 103 13.63 2.20 31.55
C GLN A 103 12.83 3.44 31.11
N ASP A 104 12.63 3.60 29.79
CA ASP A 104 11.83 4.68 29.20
C ASP A 104 10.31 4.44 29.32
N GLY A 105 9.90 3.26 29.78
CA GLY A 105 8.52 2.86 29.95
C GLY A 105 7.86 2.25 28.72
N GLU A 106 8.58 2.11 27.59
CA GLU A 106 8.09 1.42 26.40
C GLU A 106 7.87 -0.06 26.69
N TYR A 107 6.84 -0.65 26.06
CA TYR A 107 6.65 -2.11 26.09
C TYR A 107 7.67 -2.78 25.18
N CYS A 108 8.46 -3.69 25.72
CA CYS A 108 9.45 -4.46 24.97
C CYS A 108 9.14 -5.95 25.05
N ARG A 109 9.45 -6.68 23.97
CA ARG A 109 9.23 -8.11 23.86
C ARG A 109 10.48 -8.80 23.33
N ALA A 110 10.94 -9.81 24.05
CA ALA A 110 12.00 -10.70 23.60
C ALA A 110 11.37 -11.86 22.82
N TYR A 111 11.91 -12.18 21.66
CA TYR A 111 11.39 -13.22 20.77
C TYR A 111 12.49 -14.11 20.20
N SER A 112 12.15 -15.35 19.84
CA SER A 112 13.00 -16.26 19.08
C SER A 112 12.28 -16.76 17.83
N ALA A 113 12.96 -16.80 16.69
CA ALA A 113 12.43 -17.26 15.41
C ALA A 113 13.43 -18.16 14.69
N ASP A 114 12.99 -18.80 13.61
CA ASP A 114 13.92 -19.48 12.70
C ASP A 114 14.82 -18.43 12.03
N GLY A 115 16.14 -18.60 12.20
CA GLY A 115 17.12 -17.61 11.74
C GLY A 115 17.50 -16.54 12.77
N GLY A 116 17.11 -16.69 14.04
CA GLY A 116 17.60 -15.83 15.14
C GLY A 116 16.47 -15.23 15.96
N GLY A 117 16.84 -14.56 17.06
CA GLY A 117 15.89 -13.89 17.95
C GLY A 117 16.24 -12.43 18.14
N GLY A 118 15.50 -11.74 18.99
CA GLY A 118 15.75 -10.33 19.25
C GLY A 118 14.89 -9.75 20.36
N ILE A 119 15.08 -8.45 20.58
CA ILE A 119 14.24 -7.64 21.45
C ILE A 119 13.69 -6.49 20.60
N ALA A 120 12.37 -6.31 20.64
CA ALA A 120 11.71 -5.19 20.01
C ALA A 120 10.90 -4.39 21.03
N CYS A 121 10.98 -3.06 20.97
CA CYS A 121 10.25 -2.13 21.83
C CYS A 121 9.19 -1.37 21.02
N ARG A 122 8.01 -1.18 21.59
CA ARG A 122 6.88 -0.51 20.97
C ARG A 122 6.99 0.99 21.17
N ASP A 123 6.98 1.72 20.06
CA ASP A 123 6.84 3.17 20.04
C ASP A 123 5.59 3.60 19.26
N GLN A 124 5.51 4.90 18.95
CA GLN A 124 4.38 5.49 18.22
C GLN A 124 4.26 5.00 16.77
N GLN A 125 5.37 4.60 16.15
CA GLN A 125 5.44 4.14 14.76
C GLN A 125 5.21 2.62 14.66
N GLY A 126 5.72 1.85 15.62
CA GLY A 126 5.55 0.41 15.64
C GLY A 126 6.56 -0.29 16.55
N TRP A 127 6.89 -1.53 16.20
CA TRP A 127 7.88 -2.33 16.92
C TRP A 127 9.29 -2.03 16.39
N ARG A 128 10.09 -1.31 17.16
CA ARG A 128 11.48 -1.00 16.88
C ARG A 128 12.38 -2.12 17.43
N VAL A 129 13.17 -2.76 16.58
CA VAL A 129 14.13 -3.81 16.92
C VAL A 129 15.38 -3.19 17.51
N GLU A 130 15.59 -3.42 18.81
CA GLU A 130 16.72 -2.88 19.58
C GLU A 130 17.95 -3.79 19.51
N THR A 131 17.72 -5.10 19.53
CA THR A 131 18.78 -6.11 19.49
C THR A 131 18.36 -7.23 18.56
N ARG A 132 19.24 -7.62 17.64
CA ARG A 132 19.12 -8.87 16.89
C ARG A 132 20.16 -9.85 17.42
N GLY A 133 19.71 -10.95 18.00
CA GLY A 133 20.55 -12.11 18.26
C GLY A 133 20.93 -12.77 16.93
N ALA A 134 22.16 -13.24 16.82
CA ALA A 134 22.62 -13.86 15.58
C ALA A 134 21.84 -15.15 15.29
N ALA A 135 21.47 -15.37 14.02
CA ALA A 135 21.27 -16.72 13.52
C ALA A 135 22.59 -17.45 13.78
N SER A 136 22.59 -18.58 14.50
CA SER A 136 23.78 -19.42 14.54
C SER A 136 24.08 -19.84 13.10
N GLY A 137 25.07 -19.22 12.48
CA GLY A 137 25.50 -19.41 11.09
C GLY A 137 26.17 -20.76 10.85
N GLY A 138 25.50 -21.84 11.26
CA GLY A 138 25.86 -23.22 10.97
C GLY A 138 24.84 -23.79 9.98
N GLN A 139 25.35 -24.38 8.90
CA GLN A 139 24.60 -25.14 7.90
C GLN A 139 23.40 -25.88 8.49
N GLN A 140 22.20 -25.44 8.10
CA GLN A 140 20.95 -26.21 7.96
C GLN A 140 20.91 -27.57 8.68
N ASN A 141 21.05 -27.59 10.00
CA ASN A 141 20.89 -28.77 10.85
C ASN A 141 20.62 -28.30 12.28
N ASP A 142 19.34 -28.26 12.66
CA ASP A 142 18.71 -28.55 13.97
C ASP A 142 19.35 -28.13 15.30
N TYR A 143 20.43 -27.36 15.32
CA TYR A 143 21.02 -26.84 16.55
C TYR A 143 20.65 -25.37 16.73
N ARG A 144 19.49 -25.13 17.36
CA ARG A 144 19.30 -23.90 18.14
C ARG A 144 20.26 -23.97 19.32
N MET A 145 21.33 -23.19 19.30
CA MET A 145 22.21 -23.10 20.46
C MET A 145 21.40 -22.53 21.63
N ALA A 146 21.18 -23.33 22.67
CA ALA A 146 20.44 -22.90 23.87
C ALA A 146 21.00 -21.63 24.53
N GLY A 147 22.25 -21.25 24.22
CA GLY A 147 22.87 -20.01 24.68
C GLY A 147 22.25 -18.73 24.11
N SER A 148 21.72 -18.73 22.88
CA SER A 148 21.23 -17.49 22.26
C SER A 148 19.94 -16.97 22.90
N GLU A 149 19.07 -17.86 23.39
CA GLU A 149 17.88 -17.45 24.16
C GLU A 149 18.28 -16.93 25.55
N ALA A 150 19.25 -17.57 26.22
CA ALA A 150 19.75 -17.09 27.50
C ALA A 150 20.38 -15.69 27.40
N GLU A 151 21.13 -15.42 26.32
CA GLU A 151 21.69 -14.10 26.02
C GLU A 151 20.59 -13.04 25.79
N LEU A 152 19.52 -13.39 25.06
CA LEU A 152 18.38 -12.50 24.86
C LEU A 152 17.63 -12.22 26.18
N LEU A 153 17.45 -13.25 27.02
CA LEU A 153 16.82 -13.10 28.33
C LEU A 153 17.68 -12.23 29.27
N ALA A 154 19.01 -12.34 29.19
CA ALA A 154 19.92 -11.48 29.95
C ALA A 154 19.84 -10.03 29.46
N ALA A 155 19.91 -9.80 28.15
CA ALA A 155 19.77 -8.47 27.57
C ALA A 155 18.41 -7.83 27.91
N ALA A 156 17.33 -8.62 27.90
CA ALA A 156 16.01 -8.14 28.29
C ALA A 156 15.97 -7.71 29.76
N GLN A 157 16.62 -8.46 30.66
CA GLN A 157 16.72 -8.10 32.07
C GLN A 157 17.53 -6.81 32.30
N ASP A 158 18.63 -6.62 31.57
CA ASP A 158 19.43 -5.39 31.65
C ASP A 158 18.64 -4.16 31.16
N MET A 159 17.77 -4.34 30.17
CA MET A 159 16.90 -3.27 29.65
C MET A 159 15.69 -2.98 30.55
N ALA A 160 15.24 -3.97 31.33
CA ALA A 160 13.98 -3.91 32.03
C ALA A 160 14.03 -2.95 33.23
N ARG A 161 12.97 -2.16 33.40
CA ARG A 161 12.75 -1.33 34.61
C ARG A 161 12.27 -2.16 35.80
N GLY A 162 11.72 -3.33 35.56
CA GLY A 162 11.09 -4.19 36.56
C GLY A 162 10.95 -5.63 36.07
N PRO A 163 10.12 -6.45 36.73
CA PRO A 163 9.90 -7.82 36.30
C PRO A 163 9.24 -7.88 34.92
N ALA A 164 9.28 -9.06 34.30
CA ALA A 164 8.43 -9.37 33.16
C ALA A 164 6.95 -9.19 33.53
N LEU A 165 6.13 -8.83 32.54
CA LEU A 165 4.68 -8.75 32.68
C LEU A 165 4.14 -10.14 33.04
N SER A 166 3.23 -10.17 34.00
CA SER A 166 2.36 -11.32 34.23
C SER A 166 1.45 -11.56 33.02
N ALA A 167 0.81 -12.74 32.96
CA ALA A 167 -0.12 -13.06 31.88
C ALA A 167 -1.28 -12.05 31.77
N ASP A 168 -1.82 -11.59 32.90
CA ASP A 168 -2.92 -10.63 32.93
C ASP A 168 -2.47 -9.23 32.47
N GLU A 169 -1.28 -8.80 32.90
CA GLU A 169 -0.69 -7.53 32.47
C GLU A 169 -0.34 -7.54 30.97
N GLU A 170 0.20 -8.65 30.47
CA GLU A 170 0.49 -8.82 29.05
C GLU A 170 -0.80 -8.78 28.21
N GLN A 171 -1.85 -9.47 28.67
CA GLN A 171 -3.13 -9.47 27.98
C GLN A 171 -3.78 -8.08 27.98
N ALA A 172 -3.70 -7.35 29.10
CA ALA A 172 -4.17 -5.97 29.19
C ALA A 172 -3.39 -5.03 28.25
N ALA A 173 -2.06 -5.16 28.21
CA ALA A 173 -1.21 -4.39 27.31
C ALA A 173 -1.53 -4.67 25.83
N SER A 174 -1.71 -5.95 25.45
CA SER A 174 -2.13 -6.33 24.09
C SER A 174 -3.50 -5.76 23.73
N ALA A 175 -4.48 -5.83 24.64
CA ALA A 175 -5.81 -5.25 24.43
C ALA A 175 -5.78 -3.72 24.30
N ALA A 176 -4.87 -3.04 25.00
CA ALA A 176 -4.61 -1.60 24.85
C ALA A 176 -3.79 -1.24 23.61
N GLY A 177 -3.37 -2.23 22.81
CA GLY A 177 -2.53 -2.03 21.63
C GLY A 177 -1.10 -1.62 21.97
N TRP A 178 -0.60 -2.04 23.13
CA TRP A 178 0.75 -1.78 23.65
C TRP A 178 1.02 -0.30 23.87
N ARG A 179 0.04 0.40 24.44
CA ARG A 179 0.08 1.83 24.78
C ARG A 179 -0.33 2.03 26.24
N ASP A 180 0.05 3.17 26.80
CA ASP A 180 -0.32 3.61 28.15
C ASP A 180 -1.71 4.24 28.21
#